data_AF-A0A7V9BZD5-F1
#
_entry.id   AF-A0A7V9BZD5-F1
#
_cell.length_a   1.000
_cell.length_b   1.000
_cell.length_c   1.000
_cell.angle_alpha   90.00
_cell.angle_beta   90.00
_cell.angle_gamma   90.00
#
_symmetry.space_group_name_H-M   'P 1'
#
loop_
_entity.id
_entity.type
_entity.pdbx_description
1 polymer ?
#
loop_
_entity_poly.entity_id
_entity_poly.type
_entity_poly.pdbx_seq_one_letter_code
_entity_poly.pdbx_strand_id
1 'polypeptide(L)' 'LKGANGRCISHERELAKLGATHDEFACYVVEVCLDCSWNHLDRRYLLGRRHAV' A
#
# COMPACT_ATOMS: atom_id res chain seq x y z
N LEU A 1 -6.13 5.79 -8.94
CA LEU A 1 -6.28 5.49 -7.49
C LEU A 1 -7.72 5.49 -6.97
N LYS A 2 -8.66 6.34 -7.44
CA LYS A 2 -10.06 6.42 -6.94
C LYS A 2 -10.90 5.11 -6.89
N GLY A 3 -10.44 4.02 -7.48
CA GLY A 3 -11.13 2.71 -7.41
C GLY A 3 -10.44 1.69 -6.49
N ALA A 4 -9.31 2.05 -5.88
CA ALA A 4 -8.50 1.17 -5.04
C ALA A 4 -8.50 1.57 -3.55
N ASN A 5 -9.08 2.73 -3.20
CA ASN A 5 -9.24 3.18 -1.83
C ASN A 5 -10.26 2.32 -1.06
N GLY A 6 -10.01 2.13 0.24
CA GLY A 6 -10.93 1.40 1.14
C GLY A 6 -10.86 -0.12 1.03
N ARG A 7 -9.89 -0.66 0.27
CA ARG A 7 -9.64 -2.10 0.17
C ARG A 7 -8.19 -2.39 0.52
N CYS A 8 -7.95 -3.50 1.23
CA CYS A 8 -6.60 -4.04 1.35
C CYS A 8 -6.14 -4.59 -0.01
N ILE A 9 -4.85 -4.39 -0.32
CA ILE A 9 -4.22 -5.02 -1.48
C ILE A 9 -3.83 -6.44 -1.07
N SER A 10 -4.48 -7.44 -1.63
CA SER A 10 -4.32 -8.84 -1.20
C SER A 10 -3.25 -9.60 -1.96
N HIS A 11 -2.83 -9.09 -3.12
CA HIS A 11 -1.81 -9.73 -3.95
C HIS A 11 -0.75 -8.75 -4.44
N GLU A 12 0.50 -9.20 -4.45
CA GLU A 12 1.65 -8.43 -4.92
C GLU A 12 1.48 -7.95 -6.38
N ARG A 13 0.88 -8.77 -7.25
CA ARG A 13 0.59 -8.41 -8.64
C ARG A 13 -0.28 -7.15 -8.78
N GLU A 14 -1.19 -6.92 -7.83
CA GLU A 14 -2.06 -5.74 -7.86
C GLU A 14 -1.26 -4.50 -7.48
N LEU A 15 -0.37 -4.62 -6.49
CA LEU A 15 0.55 -3.57 -6.10
C LEU A 15 1.52 -3.23 -7.24
N ALA A 16 2.09 -4.23 -7.91
CA ALA A 16 2.95 -4.06 -9.07
C ALA A 16 2.22 -3.32 -10.21
N LYS A 17 0.97 -3.69 -10.50
CA LYS A 17 0.14 -3.02 -11.51
C LYS A 17 -0.10 -1.55 -11.16
N LEU A 18 -0.40 -1.24 -9.90
CA LEU A 18 -0.53 0.14 -9.43
C LEU A 18 0.79 0.91 -9.58
N GLY A 19 1.92 0.29 -9.23
CA GLY A 19 3.27 0.84 -9.39
C GLY A 19 3.60 1.23 -10.84
N ALA A 20 3.21 0.39 -11.80
CA ALA A 20 3.40 0.70 -13.23
C ALA A 20 2.43 1.79 -13.75
N THR A 21 1.24 1.90 -13.16
CA THR A 21 0.16 2.78 -13.66
C THR A 21 0.27 4.23 -13.16
N HIS A 22 0.81 4.46 -11.96
CA HIS A 22 0.83 5.77 -11.32
C HIS A 22 2.27 6.30 -11.11
N ASP A 23 2.43 7.63 -11.12
CA ASP A 23 3.75 8.25 -10.97
C ASP A 23 4.32 8.08 -9.56
N GLU A 24 3.48 8.29 -8.54
CA GLU A 24 3.86 8.20 -7.14
C GLU A 24 2.61 7.98 -6.26
N PHE A 25 2.75 7.14 -5.23
CA PHE A 25 1.78 6.98 -4.14
C PHE A 25 2.45 6.40 -2.90
N ALA A 26 1.84 6.62 -1.73
CA ALA A 26 2.30 6.05 -0.46
C ALA A 26 1.65 4.70 -0.19
N CYS A 27 2.48 3.73 0.21
CA CYS A 27 2.07 2.43 0.71
C CYS A 27 2.30 2.36 2.22
N TYR A 28 1.34 1.75 2.92
CA TYR A 28 1.37 1.56 4.37
C TYR A 28 1.19 0.08 4.66
N VAL A 29 2.14 -0.50 5.39
CA VAL A 29 2.03 -1.85 5.96
C VAL A 29 1.52 -1.68 7.37
N VAL A 30 0.33 -2.20 7.63
CA VAL A 30 -0.33 -2.12 8.93
C VAL A 30 -0.55 -3.50 9.49
N GLU A 31 -0.24 -3.67 10.77
CA GLU A 31 -0.68 -4.81 11.57
C GLU A 31 -2.01 -4.43 12.24
N VAL A 32 -2.99 -5.34 12.23
CA VAL A 32 -4.23 -5.19 13.00
C VAL A 32 -4.06 -5.96 14.30
N CYS A 33 -3.82 -5.25 15.41
CA CYS A 33 -3.54 -5.88 16.71
C CYS A 33 -4.84 -6.07 17.51
N LEU A 34 -5.15 -7.33 17.84
CA LEU A 34 -6.35 -7.67 18.60
C LEU A 34 -6.21 -7.37 20.10
N ASP A 35 -4.99 -7.33 20.63
CA ASP A 35 -4.74 -7.09 22.06
C ASP A 35 -4.99 -5.63 22.45
N CYS A 36 -4.48 -4.69 21.65
CA CYS A 36 -4.65 -3.26 21.90
C CYS A 36 -5.83 -2.65 21.13
N SER A 37 -6.46 -3.39 20.21
CA SER A 37 -7.54 -2.90 19.33
C SER A 37 -7.14 -1.73 18.40
N TRP A 38 -5.84 -1.59 18.08
CA TRP A 38 -5.32 -0.58 17.18
C TRP A 38 -4.67 -1.19 15.94
N ASN A 39 -4.56 -0.36 14.89
CA ASN A 39 -3.75 -0.66 13.72
C ASN A 39 -2.34 -0.08 13.92
N HIS A 40 -1.32 -0.92 14.01
CA HIS A 40 0.07 -0.48 14.13
C HIS A 40 0.67 -0.27 12.75
N LEU A 41 1.29 0.90 12.54
CA LEU A 41 2.02 1.17 11.32
C LEU A 41 3.43 0.55 11.41
N ASP A 42 3.66 -0.52 10.67
CA ASP A 42 4.98 -1.18 10.59
C ASP A 42 5.91 -0.41 9.65
N ARG A 43 5.43 -0.13 8.44
CA ARG A 43 6.24 0.53 7.41
C ARG A 43 5.43 1.46 6.54
N ARG A 44 6.07 2.56 6.14
CA ARG A 44 5.63 3.44 5.05
C ARG A 44 6.70 3.49 3.98
N TYR A 45 6.31 3.41 2.72
CA TYR A 45 7.21 3.62 1.58
C TYR A 45 6.48 4.28 0.41
N LEU A 46 7.24 4.90 -0.50
CA LEU A 46 6.71 5.42 -1.76
C LEU A 46 6.86 4.34 -2.84
N LEU A 47 5.87 4.26 -3.71
CA LEU A 47 5.86 3.40 -4.89
C LEU A 47 5.30 4.19 -6.09
N GLY A 48 5.56 3.71 -7.30
CA GLY A 48 5.14 4.35 -8.55
C GLY A 48 6.31 4.41 -9.54
N ARG A 49 6.05 4.85 -10.77
CA ARG A 49 7.07 4.94 -11.83
C ARG A 49 8.29 5.78 -11.45
N ARG A 50 8.11 6.80 -10.60
CA ARG A 50 9.20 7.65 -10.11
C ARG A 50 10.09 6.98 -9.06
N HIS A 51 9.64 5.86 -8.51
CA HIS A 51 10.31 5.07 -7.46
C HIS A 51 10.60 3.65 -7.92
N ALA A 52 10.45 3.36 -9.22
CA ALA A 52 10.86 2.10 -9.81
C ALA A 52 12.39 2.09 -9.88
N VAL A 53 13.00 1.20 -9.10
CA VAL A 53 14.44 0.87 -9.16
C VAL A 53 14.70 -0.21 -10.20
#